data_AF-A0A1Q7Y492-F1
#
_entry.id   AF-A0A1Q7Y492-F1
#
_cell.length_a   1.000
_cell.length_b   1.000
_cell.length_c   1.000
_cell.angle_alpha   90.00
_cell.angle_beta   90.00
_cell.angle_gamma   90.00
#
_symmetry.space_group_name_H-M   'P 1'
#
loop_
_entity.id
_entity.type
_entity.pdbx_description
1 polymer ?
#
loop_
_entity_poly.entity_id
_entity_poly.type
_entity_poly.pdbx_seq_one_letter_code
_entity_poly.pdbx_strand_id
1 'polypeptide(L)' 'MAFGWGPHFCFGAALARIEGQTAFETMLRRMPRLTLEPGPLVWRANLGLRGLTTLLVSFGPTA' A
#
# COMPACT_ATOMS: atom_id res chain seq x y z
N MET A 1 15.50 0.34 7.34
CA MET A 1 15.83 1.03 6.07
C MET A 1 15.08 0.35 4.94
N ALA A 2 14.03 0.97 4.36
CA ALA A 2 13.14 0.30 3.39
C ALA A 2 13.75 0.04 1.99
N PHE A 3 14.72 0.86 1.57
CA PHE A 3 15.36 0.79 0.25
C PHE A 3 16.84 0.36 0.30
N GLY A 4 17.31 -0.16 1.44
CA GLY A 4 18.73 -0.48 1.63
C GLY A 4 19.64 0.77 1.61
N TRP A 5 20.94 0.54 1.39
CA TRP A 5 21.97 1.58 1.36
C TRP A 5 23.22 1.11 0.58
N GLY A 6 24.08 2.06 0.20
CA GLY A 6 25.36 1.79 -0.45
C GLY A 6 25.22 1.17 -1.85
N PRO A 7 26.12 0.25 -2.25
CA PRO A 7 26.09 -0.40 -3.57
C PRO A 7 24.80 -1.16 -3.88
N HIS A 8 24.04 -1.54 -2.84
CA HIS A 8 22.76 -2.26 -2.96
C HIS A 8 21.56 -1.37 -2.64
N PHE A 9 21.71 -0.05 -2.72
CA PHE A 9 20.57 0.84 -2.66
C PHE A 9 19.58 0.50 -3.78
N CYS A 10 18.29 0.40 -3.43
CA CYS A 10 17.26 -0.06 -4.35
C CYS A 10 17.19 0.84 -5.58
N PHE A 11 17.53 0.28 -6.74
CA PHE A 11 17.45 0.96 -8.03
C PHE A 11 16.03 1.48 -8.33
N GLY A 12 15.00 0.74 -7.91
CA GLY A 12 13.60 1.11 -8.07
C GLY A 12 13.07 2.13 -7.05
N ALA A 13 13.89 2.67 -6.14
CA ALA A 13 13.40 3.50 -5.04
C ALA A 13 12.72 4.79 -5.53
N ALA A 14 13.14 5.36 -6.65
CA ALA A 14 12.49 6.54 -7.23
C ALA A 14 11.10 6.19 -7.79
N LEU A 15 11.01 5.10 -8.57
CA LEU A 15 9.75 4.63 -9.14
C LEU A 15 8.74 4.26 -8.06
N ALA A 16 9.15 3.49 -7.05
CA ALA A 16 8.27 3.10 -5.94
C ALA A 16 7.68 4.30 -5.19
N ARG A 17 8.42 5.40 -5.08
CA ARG A 17 7.91 6.65 -4.49
C ARG A 17 6.86 7.31 -5.38
N ILE A 18 7.12 7.41 -6.68
CA ILE A 18 6.18 7.99 -7.65
C ILE A 18 4.88 7.18 -7.68
N GLU A 19 4.97 5.85 -7.73
CA GLU A 19 3.83 4.95 -7.70
C GLU A 19 3.04 5.12 -6.40
N GLY A 20 3.73 5.10 -5.25
CA GLY A 20 3.09 5.28 -3.94
C GLY A 20 2.37 6.62 -3.83
N GLN A 21 3.04 7.71 -4.20
CA GLN A 21 2.44 9.05 -4.19
C GLN A 21 1.19 9.12 -5.08
N THR A 22 1.31 8.67 -6.33
CA THR A 22 0.22 8.71 -7.31
C THR A 22 -0.97 7.85 -6.85
N ALA A 23 -0.71 6.63 -6.37
CA ALA A 23 -1.73 5.71 -5.93
C ALA A 23 -2.48 6.23 -4.70
N PHE A 24 -1.77 6.64 -3.65
CA PHE A 24 -2.40 7.14 -2.43
C PHE A 24 -3.13 8.47 -2.66
N GLU A 25 -2.54 9.41 -3.40
CA GLU A 25 -3.19 10.68 -3.70
C GLU A 25 -4.49 10.48 -4.51
N THR A 26 -4.44 9.63 -5.53
CA THR A 26 -5.62 9.32 -6.35
C THR A 26 -6.68 8.59 -5.55
N MET A 27 -6.27 7.64 -4.70
CA MET A 27 -7.18 6.89 -3.85
C MET A 27 -7.89 7.81 -2.86
N LEU A 28 -7.17 8.64 -2.13
CA LEU A 28 -7.76 9.55 -1.15
C LEU A 28 -8.67 10.60 -1.82
N ARG A 29 -8.31 11.10 -3.01
CA ARG A 29 -9.13 12.07 -3.74
C ARG A 29 -10.41 11.46 -4.32
N ARG A 30 -10.34 10.26 -4.90
CA ARG A 30 -11.46 9.64 -5.64
C ARG A 30 -12.31 8.71 -4.78
N MET A 31 -11.79 8.26 -3.65
CA MET A 31 -12.44 7.29 -2.76
C MET A 31 -12.51 7.84 -1.31
N PRO A 32 -13.10 9.03 -1.08
CA PRO A 32 -13.06 9.71 0.21
C PRO A 32 -13.80 8.95 1.33
N ARG A 33 -14.64 7.98 0.97
CA ARG A 33 -15.39 7.12 1.88
C ARG A 33 -14.89 5.67 1.87
N LEU A 34 -13.63 5.45 1.49
CA LEU A 34 -13.00 4.13 1.58
C LEU A 34 -12.79 3.75 3.04
N THR A 35 -13.38 2.65 3.47
CA THR A 35 -13.27 2.14 4.84
C THR A 35 -12.73 0.72 4.84
N LEU A 36 -11.91 0.40 5.85
CA LEU A 36 -11.43 -0.97 6.08
C LEU A 36 -12.60 -1.82 6.60
N GLU A 37 -12.86 -2.95 5.94
CA GLU A 37 -13.84 -3.90 6.44
C GLU A 37 -13.34 -4.56 7.73
N PRO A 38 -14.22 -4.81 8.72
CA PRO A 38 -13.84 -5.51 9.93
C PRO A 38 -13.46 -6.96 9.62
N GLY A 39 -12.39 -7.45 10.24
CA GLY A 39 -11.94 -8.82 10.07
C GLY A 39 -10.45 -9.02 10.35
N PRO A 40 -9.96 -10.28 10.31
CA PRO A 40 -8.56 -10.58 10.55
C PRO A 40 -7.68 -10.10 9.39
N LEU A 41 -6.60 -9.40 9.71
CA LEU A 41 -5.56 -9.05 8.76
C LEU A 41 -4.55 -10.20 8.67
N VAL A 42 -4.61 -10.94 7.55
CA VAL A 42 -3.72 -12.08 7.31
C VAL A 42 -2.48 -11.61 6.56
N TRP A 43 -1.32 -11.79 7.19
CA TRP A 43 -0.03 -11.47 6.59
C TRP A 43 0.46 -12.63 5.73
N ARG A 44 1.12 -12.31 4.61
CA ARG A 44 1.81 -13.31 3.80
C ARG A 44 2.92 -13.96 4.61
N ALA A 45 3.06 -15.28 4.51
CA ALA A 45 4.18 -16.02 5.06
C ALA A 45 5.44 -15.77 4.21
N ASN A 46 6.09 -14.62 4.40
CA ASN A 46 7.26 -14.19 3.65
C ASN A 46 8.24 -13.46 4.56
N LEU A 47 9.52 -13.88 4.54
CA LEU A 47 10.59 -13.33 5.39
C LEU A 47 11.19 -12.02 4.83
N GLY A 48 11.15 -11.81 3.51
CA GLY A 48 11.79 -10.67 2.85
C GLY A 48 10.83 -9.53 2.50
N LEU A 49 9.53 -9.82 2.35
CA LEU A 49 8.52 -8.84 1.98
C LEU A 49 7.32 -8.90 2.92
N ARG A 50 6.94 -7.74 3.45
CA ARG A 50 5.77 -7.61 4.33
C ARG A 50 4.57 -7.10 3.52
N GLY A 51 3.50 -7.88 3.51
CA GLY A 51 2.25 -7.49 2.86
C GLY A 51 1.10 -8.38 3.31
N LEU A 52 -0.12 -7.85 3.23
CA LEU A 52 -1.33 -8.63 3.49
C LEU A 52 -1.61 -9.57 2.31
N THR A 53 -2.24 -10.71 2.59
CA THR A 53 -2.77 -11.59 1.54
C THR A 53 -3.92 -10.89 0.82
N THR A 54 -4.80 -10.25 1.60
CA THR A 54 -5.96 -9.50 1.15
C THR A 54 -6.19 -8.31 2.09
N LEU A 55 -6.66 -7.17 1.55
CA LEU A 55 -7.16 -6.03 2.32
C LEU A 55 -8.58 -5.73 1.82
N LEU A 56 -9.59 -6.15 2.59
CA LEU A 56 -10.99 -5.92 2.24
C LEU A 56 -11.41 -4.50 2.62
N VAL A 57 -12.06 -3.81 1.70
CA VAL A 57 -12.49 -2.42 1.87
C VAL A 57 -13.90 -2.25 1.32
N SER A 58 -14.63 -1.32 1.90
CA SER A 58 -15.95 -0.88 1.42
C SER A 58 -15.93 0.58 1.06
N PHE A 59 -16.94 0.98 0.27
CA PHE A 59 -17.19 2.36 -0.09
C PHE A 59 -18.49 2.80 0.57
N GLY A 60 -18.43 3.84 1.40
CA GLY A 60 -19.64 4.48 1.92
C GLY A 60 -20.52 5.04 0.78
N PRO A 61 -21.85 5.09 0.97
CA PRO A 61 -22.81 5.47 -0.07
C PRO A 61 -22.49 6.83 -0.70
N THR A 62 -22.68 6.92 -2.02
CA THR A 62 -22.55 8.19 -2.74
C THR A 62 -23.74 9.08 -2.41
N ALA A 63 -23.46 10.27 -1.85
CA ALA A 63 -24.47 11.30 -1.61
C ALA A 63 -25.08 11.77 -2.94
#